data_AF-A0A1Q3SXH4-F1
#
_entry.id   AF-A0A1Q3SXH4-F1
#
_cell.length_a   1.000
_cell.length_b   1.000
_cell.length_c   1.000
_cell.angle_alpha   90.00
_cell.angle_beta   90.00
_cell.angle_gamma   90.00
#
_symmetry.space_group_name_H-M   'P 1'
#
loop_
_entity.id
_entity.type
_entity.pdbx_description
1 polymer ?
#
loop_
_entity_poly.entity_id
_entity_poly.type
_entity_poly.pdbx_seq_one_letter_code
_entity_poly.pdbx_strand_id
1 'polypeptide(L)'
;MRRKITPGTALLLSSSAVMAFLLILGGLGAYSAGFNKQDGISTQHALDTAIALGKITPTITDSALEVFYQRGVAAYNSKDYPTAITQLNTVVNYRPYKDAAAVLFLSYKEQGDIQSTQQSTLNIAPITYNSALDLVKKRQPEIEQGFQRTPALLKNTTFPTLLTDLKNSQVWSDLYAKGNTAANFNSNSDWWNTVIPEWEQIYQQNPGYLSNVPSLALNQRLADSYKTRALDLCRVKGDYAGALSSVNRGLEISIKSKLPAAKQAVLQNLYYFITQNQCQVG
;
A
#
# COMPACT_ATOMS: atom_id res chain seq x y z
N MET A 1 -27.71 69.91 36.49
CA MET A 1 -27.07 68.56 36.50
C MET A 1 -28.13 67.51 36.18
N ARG A 2 -28.14 66.97 34.95
CA ARG A 2 -29.09 65.94 34.51
C ARG A 2 -28.52 64.55 34.84
N ARG A 3 -29.13 63.81 35.77
CA ARG A 3 -28.86 62.38 35.98
C ARG A 3 -29.75 61.56 35.05
N LYS A 4 -29.12 60.80 34.15
CA LYS A 4 -29.77 59.75 33.36
C LYS A 4 -30.15 58.60 34.30
N ILE A 5 -31.41 58.23 34.33
CA ILE A 5 -31.91 57.00 34.97
C ILE A 5 -32.02 55.95 33.87
N THR A 6 -31.24 54.89 33.99
CA THR A 6 -31.32 53.69 33.15
C THR A 6 -32.43 52.78 33.70
N PRO A 7 -33.38 52.31 32.90
CA PRO A 7 -34.35 51.31 33.35
C PRO A 7 -33.70 49.93 33.32
N GLY A 8 -33.46 49.37 34.50
CA GLY A 8 -33.07 47.99 34.72
C GLY A 8 -34.28 47.10 35.01
N THR A 9 -34.19 45.86 34.52
CA THR A 9 -34.83 44.64 35.01
C THR A 9 -36.36 44.58 34.93
N ALA A 10 -36.88 44.21 33.75
CA ALA A 10 -38.16 43.55 33.61
C ALA A 10 -37.96 42.03 33.42
N LEU A 11 -38.42 41.28 34.42
CA LEU A 11 -39.01 39.94 34.37
C LEU A 11 -38.51 38.95 33.29
N LEU A 12 -37.62 38.04 33.71
CA LEU A 12 -37.45 36.71 33.12
C LEU A 12 -38.54 35.79 33.70
N LEU A 13 -39.65 35.62 32.98
CA LEU A 13 -40.58 34.53 33.21
C LEU A 13 -40.99 33.89 31.88
N SER A 14 -40.87 32.56 31.86
CA SER A 14 -41.43 31.61 30.91
C SER A 14 -40.98 31.69 29.45
N SER A 15 -39.91 30.96 29.12
CA SER A 15 -39.73 30.40 27.76
C SER A 15 -38.97 29.06 27.80
N SER A 16 -39.21 28.24 28.82
CA SER A 16 -38.62 26.90 28.96
C SER A 16 -39.61 25.76 28.67
N ALA A 17 -40.58 26.00 27.79
CA ALA A 17 -41.59 24.98 27.43
C ALA A 17 -41.85 24.81 25.92
N VAL A 18 -41.08 25.47 25.03
CA VAL A 18 -41.21 25.27 23.57
C VAL A 18 -39.92 24.71 22.93
N MET A 19 -38.79 24.72 23.65
CA MET A 19 -37.54 24.06 23.24
C MET A 19 -37.36 22.64 23.83
N ALA A 20 -38.44 21.97 24.20
CA ALA A 20 -38.43 20.55 24.59
C ALA A 20 -39.24 19.65 23.64
N PHE A 21 -39.86 20.21 22.59
CA PHE A 21 -40.64 19.43 21.61
C PHE A 21 -40.03 19.40 20.20
N LEU A 22 -38.99 20.20 19.94
CA LEU A 22 -38.18 20.15 18.71
C LEU A 22 -36.82 19.44 18.90
N LEU A 23 -36.67 18.67 19.98
CA LEU A 23 -35.56 17.73 20.18
C LEU A 23 -36.03 16.27 20.33
N ILE A 24 -37.31 15.98 20.05
CA ILE A 24 -37.86 14.62 20.05
C ILE A 24 -38.21 14.12 18.64
N LEU A 25 -38.37 15.02 17.65
CA LEU A 25 -38.61 14.63 16.25
C LEU A 25 -37.36 14.61 15.35
N GLY A 26 -36.20 15.07 15.86
CA GLY A 26 -34.88 14.89 15.24
C GLY A 26 -34.10 13.67 15.77
N GLY A 27 -34.68 12.89 16.69
CA GLY A 27 -34.02 11.75 17.34
C GLY A 27 -34.52 10.37 16.88
N LEU A 28 -35.64 10.29 16.17
CA LEU A 28 -36.23 9.00 15.75
C LEU A 28 -35.87 8.57 14.33
N GLY A 29 -35.17 9.43 13.55
CA GLY A 29 -34.56 9.04 12.27
C GLY A 29 -33.20 8.34 12.42
N ALA A 30 -32.56 8.41 13.59
CA ALA A 30 -31.27 7.80 13.86
C ALA A 30 -31.34 6.52 14.72
N TYR A 31 -32.49 6.22 15.33
CA TYR A 31 -32.65 5.04 16.20
C TYR A 31 -33.09 3.76 15.47
N SER A 32 -33.61 3.84 14.24
CA SER A 32 -33.95 2.65 13.44
C SER A 32 -32.76 2.11 12.60
N ALA A 33 -31.66 2.86 12.50
CA ALA A 33 -30.42 2.40 11.85
C ALA A 33 -29.44 1.70 12.83
N GLY A 34 -29.68 1.79 14.13
CA GLY A 34 -28.80 1.24 15.18
C GLY A 34 -29.10 -0.21 15.56
N PHE A 35 -30.37 -0.61 15.58
CA PHE A 35 -30.77 -1.96 16.05
C PHE A 35 -30.63 -3.05 14.98
N ASN A 36 -30.68 -2.73 13.68
CA ASN A 36 -30.45 -3.72 12.61
C ASN A 36 -28.97 -4.08 12.42
N LYS A 37 -28.02 -3.31 12.97
CA LYS A 37 -26.59 -3.65 12.86
C LYS A 37 -26.19 -4.81 13.76
N GLN A 38 -26.81 -4.96 14.93
CA GLN A 38 -26.39 -5.96 15.90
C GLN A 38 -26.93 -7.36 15.56
N ASP A 39 -28.15 -7.45 15.02
CA ASP A 39 -28.73 -8.70 14.50
C ASP A 39 -28.10 -9.13 13.16
N GLY A 40 -27.64 -8.17 12.34
CA GLY A 40 -26.88 -8.46 11.12
C GLY A 40 -25.48 -9.03 11.38
N ILE A 41 -24.84 -8.66 12.49
CA ILE A 41 -23.50 -9.17 12.84
C ILE A 41 -23.59 -10.59 13.39
N SER A 42 -24.61 -10.93 14.18
CA SER A 42 -24.80 -12.29 14.72
C SER A 42 -25.20 -13.30 13.64
N THR A 43 -26.04 -12.88 12.69
CA THR A 43 -26.44 -13.69 11.53
C THR A 43 -25.28 -13.88 10.54
N GLN A 44 -24.47 -12.84 10.30
CA GLN A 44 -23.27 -12.96 9.47
C GLN A 44 -22.26 -13.95 10.09
N HIS A 45 -22.00 -13.85 11.39
CA HIS A 45 -21.06 -14.75 12.07
C HIS A 45 -21.53 -16.22 12.03
N ALA A 46 -22.83 -16.47 12.20
CA ALA A 46 -23.40 -17.82 12.10
C ALA A 46 -23.32 -18.38 10.67
N LEU A 47 -23.56 -17.54 9.66
CA LEU A 47 -23.42 -17.90 8.25
C LEU A 47 -21.94 -18.19 7.90
N ASP A 48 -21.02 -17.33 8.32
CA ASP A 48 -19.57 -17.49 8.12
C ASP A 48 -19.08 -18.81 8.75
N THR A 49 -19.57 -19.14 9.95
CA THR A 49 -19.27 -20.41 10.64
C THR A 49 -19.82 -21.62 9.87
N ALA A 50 -21.05 -21.53 9.35
CA ALA A 50 -21.67 -22.65 8.63
C ALA A 50 -21.07 -22.89 7.24
N ILE A 51 -20.62 -21.82 6.56
CA ILE A 51 -19.82 -21.89 5.32
C ILE A 51 -18.47 -22.53 5.59
N ALA A 52 -17.76 -22.11 6.65
CA ALA A 52 -16.46 -22.65 7.02
C ALA A 52 -16.52 -24.16 7.35
N LEU A 53 -17.67 -24.63 7.86
CA LEU A 53 -17.92 -26.05 8.14
C LEU A 53 -18.41 -26.85 6.92
N GLY A 54 -18.56 -26.24 5.74
CA GLY A 54 -19.01 -26.89 4.51
C GLY A 54 -20.46 -27.42 4.57
N LYS A 55 -21.25 -26.97 5.56
CA LYS A 55 -22.61 -27.47 5.79
C LYS A 55 -23.65 -26.83 4.88
N ILE A 56 -23.29 -25.71 4.27
CA ILE A 56 -24.15 -24.96 3.37
C ILE A 56 -23.27 -24.48 2.22
N THR A 57 -23.67 -24.76 0.98
CA THR A 57 -23.31 -23.93 -0.17
C THR A 57 -24.40 -22.88 -0.29
N PRO A 58 -24.31 -21.73 0.42
CA PRO A 58 -25.34 -20.72 0.29
C PRO A 58 -25.41 -20.30 -1.17
N THR A 59 -26.61 -20.35 -1.74
CA THR A 59 -26.89 -19.54 -2.92
C THR A 59 -26.80 -18.10 -2.47
N ILE A 60 -25.60 -17.50 -2.56
CA ILE A 60 -25.45 -16.09 -2.27
C ILE A 60 -26.30 -15.34 -3.28
N THR A 61 -27.28 -14.61 -2.76
CA THR A 61 -28.19 -13.81 -3.58
C THR A 61 -27.43 -12.65 -4.20
N ASP A 62 -27.93 -12.15 -5.32
CA ASP A 62 -27.39 -10.96 -5.99
C ASP A 62 -27.32 -9.74 -5.04
N SER A 63 -28.28 -9.64 -4.13
CA SER A 63 -28.30 -8.59 -3.09
C SER A 63 -27.15 -8.75 -2.08
N ALA A 64 -26.86 -9.98 -1.64
CA ALA A 64 -25.73 -10.23 -0.75
C ALA A 64 -24.38 -9.97 -1.45
N LEU A 65 -24.22 -10.40 -2.71
CA LEU A 65 -23.03 -10.07 -3.51
C LEU A 65 -22.85 -8.57 -3.68
N GLU A 66 -23.94 -7.83 -3.87
CA GLU A 66 -23.89 -6.37 -3.97
C GLU A 66 -23.36 -5.72 -2.68
N VAL A 67 -23.77 -6.22 -1.51
CA VAL A 67 -23.26 -5.70 -0.22
C VAL A 67 -21.75 -5.93 -0.09
N PHE A 68 -21.26 -7.13 -0.41
CA PHE A 68 -19.81 -7.42 -0.39
C PHE A 68 -19.05 -6.54 -1.40
N TYR A 69 -19.59 -6.38 -2.61
CA TYR A 69 -19.01 -5.54 -3.64
C TYR A 69 -18.91 -4.07 -3.19
N GLN A 70 -19.99 -3.48 -2.69
CA GLN A 70 -20.01 -2.09 -2.23
C GLN A 70 -19.04 -1.86 -1.06
N ARG A 71 -18.98 -2.78 -0.10
CA ARG A 71 -18.01 -2.73 1.01
C ARG A 71 -16.57 -2.80 0.50
N GLY A 72 -16.31 -3.70 -0.44
CA GLY A 72 -15.00 -3.86 -1.06
C GLY A 72 -14.52 -2.61 -1.80
N VAL A 73 -15.40 -2.01 -2.61
CA VAL A 73 -15.11 -0.75 -3.32
C VAL A 73 -14.92 0.41 -2.36
N ALA A 74 -15.77 0.54 -1.33
CA ALA A 74 -15.61 1.56 -0.30
C ALA A 74 -14.26 1.42 0.44
N ALA A 75 -13.88 0.20 0.81
CA ALA A 75 -12.60 -0.10 1.44
C ALA A 75 -11.42 0.27 0.52
N TYR A 76 -11.47 -0.11 -0.76
CA TYR A 76 -10.47 0.25 -1.76
C TYR A 76 -10.30 1.78 -1.88
N ASN A 77 -11.42 2.51 -1.95
CA ASN A 77 -11.40 3.98 -2.03
C ASN A 77 -10.83 4.63 -0.75
N SER A 78 -11.05 4.00 0.41
CA SER A 78 -10.45 4.43 1.68
C SER A 78 -8.99 3.97 1.88
N LYS A 79 -8.41 3.26 0.90
CA LYS A 79 -7.07 2.63 0.94
C LYS A 79 -6.91 1.54 2.02
N ASP A 80 -8.02 1.02 2.54
CA ASP A 80 -8.03 -0.19 3.36
C ASP A 80 -8.02 -1.43 2.45
N TYR A 81 -6.88 -1.65 1.80
CA TYR A 81 -6.73 -2.74 0.84
C TYR A 81 -6.88 -4.14 1.47
N PRO A 82 -6.45 -4.44 2.71
CA PRO A 82 -6.73 -5.73 3.34
C PRO A 82 -8.24 -6.03 3.44
N THR A 83 -9.04 -5.05 3.85
CA THR A 83 -10.50 -5.20 3.87
C THR A 83 -11.05 -5.32 2.45
N ALA A 84 -10.60 -4.49 1.51
CA ALA A 84 -11.02 -4.56 0.11
C ALA A 84 -10.78 -5.95 -0.51
N ILE A 85 -9.58 -6.50 -0.32
CA ILE A 85 -9.20 -7.84 -0.78
C ILE A 85 -10.14 -8.89 -0.21
N THR A 86 -10.40 -8.83 1.10
CA THR A 86 -11.29 -9.80 1.78
C THR A 86 -12.70 -9.75 1.19
N GLN A 87 -13.30 -8.57 1.07
CA GLN A 87 -14.67 -8.41 0.58
C GLN A 87 -14.80 -8.75 -0.90
N LEU A 88 -13.86 -8.31 -1.74
CA LEU A 88 -13.91 -8.53 -3.19
C LEU A 88 -13.55 -9.98 -3.57
N ASN A 89 -12.67 -10.65 -2.82
CA ASN A 89 -12.41 -12.09 -3.00
C ASN A 89 -13.70 -12.88 -2.82
N THR A 90 -14.53 -12.55 -1.82
CA THR A 90 -15.84 -13.17 -1.65
C THR A 90 -16.62 -13.06 -2.94
N VAL A 91 -16.82 -11.84 -3.46
CA VAL A 91 -17.58 -11.59 -4.69
C VAL A 91 -17.04 -12.40 -5.88
N VAL A 92 -15.73 -12.31 -6.12
CA VAL A 92 -15.05 -12.93 -7.28
C VAL A 92 -15.09 -14.45 -7.21
N ASN A 93 -14.99 -15.05 -6.02
CA ASN A 93 -15.02 -16.50 -5.84
C ASN A 93 -16.41 -17.10 -6.11
N TYR A 94 -17.50 -16.34 -5.95
CA TYR A 94 -18.84 -16.82 -6.28
C TYR A 94 -19.12 -16.75 -7.78
N ARG A 95 -18.95 -15.58 -8.40
CA ARG A 95 -19.14 -15.40 -9.85
C ARG A 95 -18.52 -14.08 -10.33
N PRO A 96 -18.29 -13.94 -11.65
CA PRO A 96 -18.01 -12.63 -12.23
C PRO A 96 -19.15 -11.66 -11.89
N TYR A 97 -18.82 -10.54 -11.25
CA TYR A 97 -19.79 -9.54 -10.82
C TYR A 97 -19.22 -8.13 -10.99
N LYS A 98 -19.86 -7.32 -11.84
CA LYS A 98 -19.44 -5.94 -12.14
C LYS A 98 -17.93 -5.88 -12.44
N ASP A 99 -17.21 -4.92 -11.93
CA ASP A 99 -15.76 -4.75 -12.02
C ASP A 99 -15.01 -5.32 -10.80
N ALA A 100 -15.63 -6.20 -10.00
CA ALA A 100 -15.04 -6.72 -8.75
C ALA A 100 -13.66 -7.37 -8.97
N ALA A 101 -13.46 -8.11 -10.06
CA ALA A 101 -12.17 -8.72 -10.39
C ALA A 101 -11.09 -7.66 -10.68
N ALA A 102 -11.45 -6.58 -11.37
CA ALA A 102 -10.52 -5.47 -11.66
C ALA A 102 -10.16 -4.69 -10.39
N VAL A 103 -11.13 -4.40 -9.52
CA VAL A 103 -10.89 -3.72 -8.24
C VAL A 103 -10.08 -4.62 -7.30
N LEU A 104 -10.33 -5.93 -7.29
CA LEU A 104 -9.56 -6.90 -6.50
C LEU A 104 -8.10 -6.95 -6.97
N PHE A 105 -7.88 -7.01 -8.28
CA PHE A 105 -6.55 -6.94 -8.88
C PHE A 105 -5.80 -5.67 -8.45
N LEU A 106 -6.45 -4.52 -8.54
CA LEU A 106 -5.87 -3.25 -8.07
C LEU A 106 -5.58 -3.26 -6.57
N SER A 107 -6.47 -3.84 -5.77
CA SER A 107 -6.30 -3.93 -4.32
C SER A 107 -5.08 -4.75 -3.94
N TYR A 108 -4.84 -5.91 -4.58
CA TYR A 108 -3.62 -6.68 -4.37
C TYR A 108 -2.37 -5.90 -4.80
N LYS A 109 -2.40 -5.27 -5.98
CA LYS A 109 -1.26 -4.50 -6.47
C LYS A 109 -0.89 -3.38 -5.48
N GLU A 110 -1.85 -2.55 -5.11
CA GLU A 110 -1.63 -1.40 -4.23
C GLU A 110 -1.23 -1.82 -2.81
N GLN A 111 -1.78 -2.94 -2.30
CA GLN A 111 -1.32 -3.53 -1.04
C GLN A 111 0.13 -4.01 -1.13
N GLY A 112 0.50 -4.67 -2.22
CA GLY A 112 1.88 -5.09 -2.49
C GLY A 112 2.82 -3.89 -2.57
N ASP A 113 2.39 -2.80 -3.23
CA ASP A 113 3.15 -1.55 -3.31
C ASP A 113 3.41 -1.01 -1.90
N ILE A 114 2.39 -0.89 -1.04
CA ILE A 114 2.55 -0.45 0.35
C ILE A 114 3.50 -1.36 1.13
N GLN A 115 3.30 -2.68 1.08
CA GLN A 115 4.15 -3.64 1.80
C GLN A 115 5.60 -3.58 1.33
N SER A 116 5.80 -3.34 0.03
CA SER A 116 7.11 -3.16 -0.56
C SER A 116 7.79 -1.84 -0.14
N THR A 117 7.14 -0.97 0.62
CA THR A 117 7.79 0.23 1.18
C THR A 117 8.15 0.09 2.66
N GLN A 118 7.61 -0.93 3.35
CA GLN A 118 7.71 -1.04 4.80
C GLN A 118 8.60 -2.20 5.23
N GLN A 119 9.63 -1.91 6.02
CA GLN A 119 10.62 -2.91 6.45
C GLN A 119 10.00 -4.18 7.07
N SER A 120 8.94 -4.03 7.87
CA SER A 120 8.28 -5.12 8.59
C SER A 120 7.45 -6.06 7.71
N THR A 121 7.07 -5.65 6.50
CA THR A 121 6.17 -6.44 5.62
C THR A 121 6.83 -6.81 4.29
N LEU A 122 8.15 -6.64 4.20
CA LEU A 122 8.88 -6.80 2.95
C LEU A 122 8.94 -8.21 2.40
N ASN A 123 8.95 -9.20 3.28
CA ASN A 123 8.85 -10.61 2.93
C ASN A 123 7.44 -11.00 2.48
N ILE A 124 6.41 -10.19 2.78
CA ILE A 124 5.01 -10.45 2.44
C ILE A 124 4.66 -9.85 1.07
N ALA A 125 5.25 -8.71 0.71
CA ALA A 125 4.99 -8.04 -0.56
C ALA A 125 5.05 -8.95 -1.81
N PRO A 126 6.03 -9.86 -1.99
CA PRO A 126 6.07 -10.72 -3.17
C PRO A 126 4.89 -11.71 -3.20
N ILE A 127 4.45 -12.19 -2.04
CA ILE A 127 3.28 -13.08 -1.92
C ILE A 127 2.01 -12.35 -2.39
N THR A 128 1.87 -11.10 -2.00
CA THR A 128 0.73 -10.26 -2.41
C THR A 128 0.74 -9.98 -3.91
N TYR A 129 1.90 -9.66 -4.50
CA TYR A 129 2.01 -9.50 -5.96
C TYR A 129 1.71 -10.80 -6.71
N ASN A 130 2.19 -11.95 -6.21
CA ASN A 130 1.89 -13.26 -6.78
C ASN A 130 0.37 -13.53 -6.77
N SER A 131 -0.33 -13.08 -5.73
CA SER A 131 -1.80 -13.19 -5.67
C SER A 131 -2.49 -12.37 -6.77
N ALA A 132 -1.98 -11.16 -7.08
CA ALA A 132 -2.48 -10.36 -8.21
C ALA A 132 -2.20 -11.03 -9.56
N LEU A 133 -0.99 -11.58 -9.77
CA LEU A 133 -0.62 -12.26 -11.00
C LEU A 133 -1.40 -13.56 -11.22
N ASP A 134 -1.63 -14.33 -10.15
CA ASP A 134 -2.46 -15.54 -10.19
C ASP A 134 -3.92 -15.19 -10.51
N LEU A 135 -4.44 -14.09 -9.96
CA LEU A 135 -5.76 -13.58 -10.31
C LEU A 135 -5.85 -13.24 -11.81
N VAL A 136 -4.83 -12.57 -12.38
CA VAL A 136 -4.76 -12.32 -13.83
C VAL A 136 -4.78 -13.62 -14.60
N LYS A 137 -3.92 -14.58 -14.24
CA LYS A 137 -3.86 -15.89 -14.92
C LYS A 137 -5.22 -16.61 -14.94
N LYS A 138 -5.97 -16.54 -13.84
CA LYS A 138 -7.27 -17.21 -13.69
C LYS A 138 -8.43 -16.45 -14.32
N ARG A 139 -8.39 -15.12 -14.31
CA ARG A 139 -9.56 -14.26 -14.55
C ARG A 139 -9.29 -13.05 -15.45
N GLN A 140 -8.27 -13.11 -16.32
CA GLN A 140 -7.92 -12.02 -17.22
C GLN A 140 -9.12 -11.43 -17.99
N PRO A 141 -10.03 -12.22 -18.60
CA PRO A 141 -11.17 -11.65 -19.31
C PRO A 141 -12.11 -10.83 -18.40
N GLU A 142 -12.31 -11.28 -17.16
CA GLU A 142 -13.18 -10.60 -16.19
C GLU A 142 -12.56 -9.28 -15.72
N ILE A 143 -11.24 -9.27 -15.54
CA ILE A 143 -10.46 -8.07 -15.18
C ILE A 143 -10.52 -7.04 -16.32
N GLU A 144 -10.25 -7.47 -17.56
CA GLU A 144 -10.29 -6.60 -18.74
C GLU A 144 -11.68 -6.00 -18.95
N GLN A 145 -12.73 -6.82 -18.87
CA GLN A 145 -14.10 -6.34 -18.93
C GLN A 145 -14.44 -5.39 -17.78
N GLY A 146 -13.90 -5.63 -16.58
CA GLY A 146 -14.04 -4.71 -15.44
C GLY A 146 -13.46 -3.34 -15.75
N PHE A 147 -12.26 -3.29 -16.33
CA PHE A 147 -11.65 -2.03 -16.77
C PHE A 147 -12.40 -1.35 -17.93
N GLN A 148 -13.00 -2.13 -18.84
CA GLN A 148 -13.87 -1.58 -19.89
C GLN A 148 -15.14 -0.94 -19.30
N ARG A 149 -15.74 -1.57 -18.28
CA ARG A 149 -16.91 -1.03 -17.57
C ARG A 149 -16.57 0.22 -16.76
N THR A 150 -15.40 0.25 -16.12
CA THR A 150 -14.98 1.37 -15.26
C THR A 150 -13.58 1.90 -15.66
N PRO A 151 -13.44 2.62 -16.79
CA PRO A 151 -12.14 3.06 -17.29
C PRO A 151 -11.36 3.96 -16.32
N ALA A 152 -12.05 4.68 -15.44
CA ALA A 152 -11.46 5.55 -14.42
C ALA A 152 -10.50 4.79 -13.47
N LEU A 153 -10.67 3.47 -13.31
CA LEU A 153 -9.79 2.63 -12.50
C LEU A 153 -8.35 2.58 -13.03
N LEU A 154 -8.13 2.83 -14.33
CA LEU A 154 -6.80 2.79 -14.94
C LEU A 154 -5.99 4.07 -14.74
N LYS A 155 -6.53 5.17 -14.18
CA LYS A 155 -5.77 6.40 -13.83
C LYS A 155 -4.75 6.85 -14.91
N ASN A 156 -5.19 6.99 -16.17
CA ASN A 156 -4.36 7.36 -17.33
C ASN A 156 -3.32 6.31 -17.78
N THR A 157 -3.44 5.05 -17.36
CA THR A 157 -2.64 3.93 -17.88
C THR A 157 -3.49 2.95 -18.70
N THR A 158 -2.87 1.88 -19.19
CA THR A 158 -3.54 0.75 -19.84
C THR A 158 -3.37 -0.51 -19.01
N PHE A 159 -4.27 -1.49 -19.18
CA PHE A 159 -4.13 -2.77 -18.49
C PHE A 159 -2.80 -3.50 -18.82
N PRO A 160 -2.33 -3.56 -20.09
CA PRO A 160 -1.01 -4.11 -20.40
C PRO A 160 0.16 -3.40 -19.70
N THR A 161 0.12 -2.07 -19.62
CA THR A 161 1.13 -1.29 -18.88
C THR A 161 1.09 -1.65 -17.41
N LEU A 162 -0.10 -1.68 -16.81
CA LEU A 162 -0.29 -2.02 -15.40
C LEU A 162 0.16 -3.44 -15.04
N LEU A 163 -0.06 -4.40 -15.94
CA LEU A 163 0.42 -5.77 -15.79
C LEU A 163 1.95 -5.86 -15.89
N THR A 164 2.55 -5.08 -16.79
CA THR A 164 4.02 -4.97 -16.87
C THR A 164 4.60 -4.39 -15.59
N ASP A 165 4.01 -3.30 -15.08
CA ASP A 165 4.42 -2.67 -13.82
C ASP A 165 4.31 -3.65 -12.65
N LEU A 166 3.21 -4.41 -12.56
CA LEU A 166 3.02 -5.43 -11.53
C LEU A 166 4.09 -6.54 -11.60
N LYS A 167 4.40 -7.05 -12.80
CA LYS A 167 5.45 -8.07 -12.99
C LYS A 167 6.81 -7.55 -12.55
N ASN A 168 7.13 -6.31 -12.91
CA ASN A 168 8.36 -5.66 -12.47
C ASN A 168 8.38 -5.55 -10.93
N SER A 169 7.32 -5.02 -10.31
CA SER A 169 7.20 -4.93 -8.85
C SER A 169 7.36 -6.28 -8.14
N GLN A 170 6.83 -7.36 -8.71
CA GLN A 170 6.98 -8.72 -8.20
C GLN A 170 8.44 -9.19 -8.20
N VAL A 171 9.13 -9.08 -9.35
CA VAL A 171 10.55 -9.47 -9.49
C VAL A 171 11.40 -8.69 -8.49
N TRP A 172 11.16 -7.38 -8.39
CA TRP A 172 11.85 -6.52 -7.43
C TRP A 172 11.65 -6.95 -6.00
N SER A 173 10.41 -7.24 -5.63
CA SER A 173 10.08 -7.67 -4.28
C SER A 173 10.74 -9.00 -3.93
N ASP A 174 10.79 -9.95 -4.87
CA ASP A 174 11.45 -11.25 -4.70
C ASP A 174 12.96 -11.08 -4.47
N LEU A 175 13.62 -10.30 -5.32
CA LEU A 175 15.06 -10.08 -5.19
C LEU A 175 15.41 -9.35 -3.88
N TYR A 176 14.55 -8.42 -3.47
CA TYR A 176 14.71 -7.74 -2.18
C TYR A 176 14.50 -8.68 -0.99
N ALA A 177 13.47 -9.52 -1.01
CA ALA A 177 13.22 -10.47 0.06
C ALA A 177 14.40 -11.43 0.25
N LYS A 178 15.10 -11.80 -0.83
CA LYS A 178 16.35 -12.58 -0.77
C LYS A 178 17.49 -11.84 -0.07
N GLY A 179 17.55 -10.51 -0.20
CA GLY A 179 18.59 -9.65 0.39
C GLY A 179 18.36 -9.18 1.82
N ASN A 180 17.10 -9.00 2.20
CA ASN A 180 16.73 -8.39 3.48
C ASN A 180 16.79 -9.34 4.68
N THR A 181 17.07 -10.63 4.47
CA THR A 181 17.38 -11.47 5.61
C THR A 181 18.75 -11.02 6.13
N ALA A 182 18.77 -10.31 7.26
CA ALA A 182 20.02 -9.87 7.91
C ALA A 182 21.01 -11.03 8.16
N ALA A 183 20.50 -12.27 8.19
CA ALA A 183 21.29 -13.49 8.16
C ALA A 183 22.16 -13.62 6.90
N ASN A 184 21.68 -13.24 5.71
CA ASN A 184 22.44 -13.29 4.46
C ASN A 184 23.50 -12.19 4.37
N PHE A 185 23.27 -11.01 4.98
CA PHE A 185 24.26 -9.93 4.99
C PHE A 185 25.57 -10.35 5.67
N ASN A 186 25.47 -11.02 6.83
CA ASN A 186 26.65 -11.47 7.59
C ASN A 186 27.22 -12.80 7.10
N SER A 187 26.47 -13.59 6.33
CA SER A 187 26.91 -14.93 5.86
C SER A 187 27.26 -15.00 4.37
N ASN A 188 26.96 -13.97 3.58
CA ASN A 188 27.22 -13.96 2.14
C ASN A 188 27.70 -12.59 1.65
N SER A 189 28.98 -12.29 1.89
CA SER A 189 29.66 -11.05 1.46
C SER A 189 29.63 -10.79 -0.05
N ASP A 190 29.29 -11.80 -0.86
CA ASP A 190 29.21 -11.70 -2.32
C ASP A 190 27.79 -11.59 -2.86
N TRP A 191 26.77 -11.65 -2.00
CA TRP A 191 25.37 -11.52 -2.40
C TRP A 191 25.11 -10.27 -3.26
N TRP A 192 25.78 -9.15 -2.94
CA TRP A 192 25.69 -7.90 -3.70
C TRP A 192 26.14 -8.04 -5.15
N ASN A 193 27.10 -8.91 -5.44
CA ASN A 193 27.60 -9.14 -6.80
C ASN A 193 26.59 -9.88 -7.67
N THR A 194 25.65 -10.61 -7.07
CA THR A 194 24.54 -11.25 -7.79
C THR A 194 23.36 -10.29 -7.95
N VAL A 195 22.98 -9.60 -6.88
CA VAL A 195 21.70 -8.86 -6.88
C VAL A 195 21.81 -7.47 -7.51
N ILE A 196 22.92 -6.76 -7.32
CA ILE A 196 23.05 -5.41 -7.92
C ILE A 196 22.99 -5.45 -9.45
N PRO A 197 23.68 -6.37 -10.17
CA PRO A 197 23.54 -6.44 -11.63
C PRO A 197 22.11 -6.68 -12.11
N GLU A 198 21.37 -7.58 -11.45
CA GLU A 198 19.96 -7.84 -11.79
C GLU A 198 19.09 -6.60 -11.56
N TRP A 199 19.31 -5.91 -10.45
CA TRP A 199 18.59 -4.66 -10.15
C TRP A 199 18.95 -3.55 -11.13
N GLU A 200 20.23 -3.41 -11.43
CA GLU A 200 20.76 -2.40 -12.33
C GLU A 200 20.23 -2.60 -13.75
N GLN A 201 20.15 -3.86 -14.22
CA GLN A 201 19.53 -4.17 -15.52
C GLN A 201 18.08 -3.71 -15.58
N ILE A 202 17.28 -4.01 -14.56
CA ILE A 202 15.86 -3.62 -14.54
C ILE A 202 15.73 -2.10 -14.43
N TYR A 203 16.56 -1.45 -13.61
CA TYR A 203 16.63 0.01 -13.51
C TYR A 203 16.94 0.67 -14.86
N GLN A 204 17.90 0.14 -15.61
CA GLN A 204 18.27 0.64 -16.94
C GLN A 204 17.18 0.42 -17.99
N GLN A 205 16.46 -0.70 -17.92
CA GLN A 205 15.35 -1.00 -18.84
C GLN A 205 14.12 -0.12 -18.61
N ASN A 206 14.01 0.54 -17.46
CA ASN A 206 12.82 1.28 -17.07
C ASN A 206 13.14 2.72 -16.60
N PRO A 207 13.70 3.59 -17.47
CA PRO A 207 14.14 4.93 -17.08
C PRO A 207 13.00 5.82 -16.53
N GLY A 208 11.74 5.56 -16.90
CA GLY A 208 10.55 6.24 -16.37
C GLY A 208 10.26 5.97 -14.89
N TYR A 209 10.86 4.94 -14.28
CA TYR A 209 10.80 4.70 -12.84
C TYR A 209 11.57 5.78 -12.04
N LEU A 210 12.31 6.67 -12.67
CA LEU A 210 13.00 7.75 -11.96
C LEU A 210 12.09 8.90 -11.53
N SER A 211 10.93 9.07 -12.17
CA SER A 211 10.10 10.27 -12.00
C SER A 211 8.78 10.08 -11.25
N ASN A 212 8.33 8.83 -11.02
CA ASN A 212 7.01 8.54 -10.44
C ASN A 212 7.08 8.13 -8.96
N VAL A 213 6.01 8.38 -8.21
CA VAL A 213 5.98 8.16 -6.73
C VAL A 213 6.12 6.68 -6.32
N PRO A 214 5.48 5.69 -6.97
CA PRO A 214 5.65 4.27 -6.63
C PRO A 214 7.09 3.78 -6.82
N SER A 215 7.82 4.39 -7.76
CA SER A 215 9.18 4.01 -8.10
C SER A 215 10.25 4.69 -7.24
N LEU A 216 9.87 5.66 -6.40
CA LEU A 216 10.75 6.27 -5.40
C LEU A 216 11.27 5.23 -4.39
N ALA A 217 10.42 4.31 -3.96
CA ALA A 217 10.80 3.24 -3.05
C ALA A 217 11.83 2.30 -3.68
N LEU A 218 11.69 2.02 -4.97
CA LEU A 218 12.63 1.20 -5.72
C LEU A 218 14.01 1.86 -5.81
N ASN A 219 14.03 3.11 -6.27
CA ASN A 219 15.26 3.88 -6.38
C ASN A 219 15.96 4.02 -5.03
N GLN A 220 15.18 4.19 -3.95
CA GLN A 220 15.69 4.22 -2.60
C GLN A 220 16.38 2.91 -2.22
N ARG A 221 15.80 1.77 -2.59
CA ARG A 221 16.38 0.45 -2.30
C ARG A 221 17.67 0.19 -3.06
N LEU A 222 17.70 0.53 -4.35
CA LEU A 222 18.90 0.38 -5.15
C LEU A 222 20.03 1.25 -4.59
N ALA A 223 19.72 2.51 -4.24
CA ALA A 223 20.66 3.39 -3.56
C ALA A 223 21.14 2.84 -2.19
N ASP A 224 20.21 2.31 -1.37
CA ASP A 224 20.54 1.67 -0.09
C ASP A 224 21.40 0.40 -0.28
N SER A 225 21.26 -0.31 -1.39
CA SER A 225 22.07 -1.50 -1.72
C SER A 225 23.50 -1.13 -2.12
N TYR A 226 23.65 -0.10 -2.96
CA TYR A 226 24.96 0.46 -3.29
C TYR A 226 25.69 1.01 -2.06
N LYS A 227 24.98 1.69 -1.16
CA LYS A 227 25.51 2.12 0.14
C LYS A 227 26.07 0.94 0.94
N THR A 228 25.32 -0.15 0.99
CA THR A 228 25.68 -1.31 1.81
C THR A 228 26.84 -2.10 1.19
N ARG A 229 26.85 -2.28 -0.14
CA ARG A 229 28.02 -2.81 -0.86
C ARG A 229 29.26 -1.96 -0.65
N ALA A 230 29.12 -0.63 -0.65
CA ALA A 230 30.24 0.25 -0.38
C ALA A 230 30.83 0.03 1.02
N LEU A 231 29.99 -0.17 2.04
CA LEU A 231 30.43 -0.49 3.39
C LEU A 231 31.16 -1.85 3.46
N ASP A 232 30.67 -2.88 2.77
CA ASP A 232 31.34 -4.19 2.69
C ASP A 232 32.72 -4.07 2.02
N LEU A 233 32.79 -3.45 0.84
CA LEU A 233 34.04 -3.23 0.11
C LEU A 233 35.06 -2.46 0.96
N CYS A 234 34.60 -1.41 1.64
CA CYS A 234 35.41 -0.55 2.52
C CYS A 234 35.89 -1.31 3.76
N ARG A 235 34.99 -1.91 4.55
CA ARG A 235 35.30 -2.43 5.90
C ARG A 235 35.72 -3.88 5.93
N VAL A 236 35.26 -4.70 4.99
CA VAL A 236 35.52 -6.15 4.98
C VAL A 236 36.63 -6.47 4.00
N LYS A 237 36.54 -5.92 2.79
CA LYS A 237 37.44 -6.28 1.68
C LYS A 237 38.64 -5.36 1.53
N GLY A 238 38.60 -4.17 2.14
CA GLY A 238 39.63 -3.13 1.94
C GLY A 238 39.72 -2.63 0.49
N ASP A 239 38.68 -2.84 -0.33
CA ASP A 239 38.58 -2.36 -1.71
C ASP A 239 37.99 -0.94 -1.74
N TYR A 240 38.85 0.05 -1.49
CA TYR A 240 38.47 1.45 -1.45
C TYR A 240 37.94 1.97 -2.79
N ALA A 241 38.54 1.54 -3.91
CA ALA A 241 38.14 1.97 -5.24
C ALA A 241 36.74 1.46 -5.58
N GLY A 242 36.46 0.18 -5.30
CA GLY A 242 35.14 -0.41 -5.45
C GLY A 242 34.11 0.22 -4.52
N ALA A 243 34.49 0.52 -3.27
CA ALA A 243 33.62 1.20 -2.31
C ALA A 243 33.20 2.58 -2.81
N LEU A 244 34.16 3.38 -3.28
CA LEU A 244 33.92 4.72 -3.82
C LEU A 244 33.02 4.67 -5.07
N SER A 245 33.30 3.74 -5.99
CA SER A 245 32.47 3.50 -7.17
C SER A 245 31.02 3.18 -6.78
N SER A 246 30.83 2.31 -5.77
CA SER A 246 29.51 1.93 -5.26
C SER A 246 28.76 3.13 -4.65
N VAL A 247 29.41 3.95 -3.83
CA VAL A 247 28.77 5.17 -3.27
C VAL A 247 28.39 6.16 -4.36
N ASN A 248 29.28 6.40 -5.32
CA ASN A 248 29.01 7.31 -6.43
C ASN A 248 27.79 6.87 -7.23
N ARG A 249 27.66 5.57 -7.51
CA ARG A 249 26.48 5.04 -8.19
C ARG A 249 25.20 5.22 -7.35
N GLY A 250 25.28 4.93 -6.05
CA GLY A 250 24.15 5.17 -5.13
C GLY A 250 23.72 6.64 -5.06
N LEU A 251 24.67 7.58 -5.08
CA LEU A 251 24.42 9.03 -5.14
C LEU A 251 23.74 9.43 -6.45
N GLU A 252 24.25 8.95 -7.58
CA GLU A 252 23.70 9.23 -8.90
C GLU A 252 22.23 8.81 -8.98
N ILE A 253 21.91 7.59 -8.54
CA ILE A 253 20.53 7.09 -8.47
C ILE A 253 19.69 7.99 -7.56
N SER A 254 20.19 8.33 -6.38
CA SER A 254 19.46 9.15 -5.40
C SER A 254 19.10 10.53 -5.94
N ILE A 255 20.04 11.17 -6.65
CA ILE A 255 19.86 12.49 -7.26
C ILE A 255 18.87 12.41 -8.42
N LYS A 256 19.09 11.48 -9.37
CA LYS A 256 18.22 11.31 -10.55
C LYS A 256 16.78 10.98 -10.16
N SER A 257 16.62 10.22 -9.10
CA SER A 257 15.32 9.78 -8.57
C SER A 257 14.65 10.78 -7.64
N LYS A 258 15.29 11.93 -7.36
CA LYS A 258 14.81 12.94 -6.41
C LYS A 258 14.49 12.35 -5.02
N LEU A 259 15.32 11.42 -4.54
CA LEU A 259 15.18 10.89 -3.18
C LEU A 259 15.30 12.02 -2.14
N PRO A 260 14.66 11.89 -0.96
CA PRO A 260 14.73 12.92 0.08
C PRO A 260 16.18 13.33 0.41
N ALA A 261 16.40 14.62 0.66
CA ALA A 261 17.74 15.16 0.92
C ALA A 261 18.48 14.43 2.06
N ALA A 262 17.76 13.98 3.10
CA ALA A 262 18.32 13.18 4.19
C ALA A 262 18.97 11.87 3.70
N LYS A 263 18.42 11.23 2.67
CA LYS A 263 18.98 10.01 2.07
C LYS A 263 20.23 10.33 1.24
N GLN A 264 20.19 11.42 0.49
CA GLN A 264 21.35 11.90 -0.26
C GLN A 264 22.51 12.24 0.70
N ALA A 265 22.21 12.87 1.84
CA ALA A 265 23.19 13.21 2.86
C ALA A 265 23.86 11.98 3.49
N VAL A 266 23.13 10.88 3.72
CA VAL A 266 23.72 9.63 4.22
C VAL A 266 24.77 9.08 3.24
N LEU A 267 24.48 9.11 1.95
CA LEU A 267 25.43 8.67 0.93
C LEU A 267 26.62 9.63 0.78
N GLN A 268 26.39 10.95 0.89
CA GLN A 268 27.46 11.94 0.88
C GLN A 268 28.37 11.78 2.09
N ASN A 269 27.82 11.55 3.29
CA ASN A 269 28.61 11.29 4.49
C ASN A 269 29.45 10.02 4.35
N LEU A 270 28.88 8.97 3.74
CA LEU A 270 29.63 7.75 3.44
C LEU A 270 30.74 7.99 2.41
N TYR A 271 30.49 8.80 1.39
CA TYR A 271 31.52 9.23 0.44
C TYR A 271 32.70 9.88 1.17
N TYR A 272 32.42 10.88 2.03
CA TYR A 272 33.46 11.55 2.80
C TYR A 272 34.21 10.59 3.72
N PHE A 273 33.50 9.72 4.43
CA PHE A 273 34.07 8.70 5.29
C PHE A 273 35.09 7.81 4.54
N ILE A 274 34.73 7.33 3.35
CA ILE A 274 35.61 6.49 2.52
C ILE A 274 36.84 7.29 2.06
N THR A 275 36.66 8.53 1.58
CA THR A 275 37.77 9.36 1.07
C THR A 275 38.76 9.82 2.15
N GLN A 276 38.36 9.84 3.42
CA GLN A 276 39.23 10.18 4.55
C GLN A 276 40.04 8.98 5.07
N ASN A 277 40.07 7.86 4.33
CA ASN A 277 40.72 6.60 4.75
C ASN A 277 40.23 6.08 6.12
N GLN A 278 39.01 6.43 6.53
CA GLN A 278 38.43 5.94 7.79
C GLN A 278 37.85 4.52 7.69
N CYS A 279 38.02 3.85 6.54
CA CYS A 279 37.66 2.44 6.39
C CYS A 279 38.57 1.46 7.15
N GLN A 280 39.64 1.94 7.81
CA GLN A 280 40.53 1.06 8.55
C GLN A 280 39.74 0.27 9.60
N VAL A 281 39.73 -1.05 9.41
CA VAL A 281 39.20 -2.02 10.35
C VAL A 281 40.13 -2.00 11.55
N GLY A 282 39.59 -1.66 12.73
CA GLY A 282 40.23 -2.06 13.98
C GLY A 282 40.13 -3.55 14.17
#